data_AF-A0A5E4HMR0-F1
#
_entry.id   AF-A0A5E4HMR0-F1
#
_cell.length_a   1.000
_cell.length_b   1.000
_cell.length_c   1.000
_cell.angle_alpha   90.00
_cell.angle_beta   90.00
_cell.angle_gamma   90.00
#
_symmetry.space_group_name_H-M   'P 1'
#
loop_
_entity.id
_entity.type
_entity.pdbx_description
1 polymer ?
#
loop_
_entity_poly.entity_id
_entity_poly.type
_entity_poly.pdbx_seq_one_letter_code
_entity_poly.pdbx_strand_id
1 'polypeptide(L)'
;MIWVLLASCFISGCISEGGENVTSIANPAAAYCLNQSGRILVNETAAGQAVYCVLADGRVCEEWSFYISNGRSCVPLGGRNDTSSVNKTGGFCGRSTEGACRIDGDCVAGGCSGQICQSKNDEPLVSTCEYRECYNAAAYGLGCRCENNSCRWAQVNGSLLAPQHVTPSDKDSCVVVGGKWGPMGLNPKPQCNLPTPDGGKECSGQSECVGACIAELPQELIGEKLDRPLITKGRCTSWMMTVGCNAYVNNGRVDAVLCLD
;
A
#
# COMPACT_ATOMS: atom_id res chain seq x y z
N MET A 1 74.26 41.33 8.78
CA MET A 1 73.47 41.90 7.65
C MET A 1 72.64 40.80 7.05
N ILE A 2 71.31 41.02 6.92
CA ILE A 2 70.36 40.36 5.98
C ILE A 2 70.06 38.88 6.33
N TRP A 3 68.96 38.50 7.02
CA TRP A 3 67.52 38.51 6.65
C TRP A 3 67.21 38.00 5.23
N VAL A 4 66.88 36.70 5.10
CA VAL A 4 65.92 36.23 4.10
C VAL A 4 64.93 35.27 4.77
N LEU A 5 63.69 35.72 4.80
CA LEU A 5 62.47 35.01 5.14
C LEU A 5 62.27 33.82 4.19
N LEU A 6 61.85 32.67 4.72
CA LEU A 6 60.92 31.78 4.03
C LEU A 6 60.08 31.05 5.07
N ALA A 7 58.93 31.67 5.37
CA ALA A 7 57.80 31.03 5.98
C ALA A 7 57.28 29.96 5.01
N SER A 8 57.15 28.71 5.47
CA SER A 8 56.38 27.68 4.78
C SER A 8 55.57 26.93 5.82
N CYS A 9 54.36 27.46 6.01
CA CYS A 9 53.26 26.86 6.73
C CYS A 9 52.74 25.70 5.87
N PHE A 10 53.02 24.45 6.23
CA PHE A 10 52.22 23.31 5.79
C PHE A 10 51.48 22.76 6.99
N ILE A 11 50.24 23.23 7.03
CA ILE A 11 49.11 22.89 7.88
C ILE A 11 49.07 21.38 8.13
N SER A 12 49.08 20.99 9.40
CA SER A 12 48.69 19.65 9.84
C SER A 12 47.21 19.45 9.50
N GLY A 13 46.93 18.84 8.36
CA GLY A 13 45.59 18.38 8.00
C GLY A 13 45.25 17.11 8.76
N CYS A 14 44.53 17.22 9.88
CA CYS A 14 43.65 16.14 10.28
C CYS A 14 42.53 16.08 9.23
N ILE A 15 42.53 15.05 8.38
CA ILE A 15 41.29 14.63 7.73
C ILE A 15 40.42 14.04 8.84
N SER A 16 39.56 14.89 9.38
CA SER A 16 38.29 14.49 9.98
C SER A 16 37.26 14.78 8.92
N GLU A 17 37.06 13.83 8.01
CA GLU A 17 35.81 13.73 7.27
C GLU A 17 34.83 13.13 8.28
N GLY A 18 34.19 13.98 9.07
CA GLY A 18 33.03 14.69 8.55
C GLY A 18 31.86 13.82 9.00
N GLY A 19 31.50 13.97 10.28
CA GLY A 19 30.19 13.52 10.71
C GLY A 19 29.17 14.24 9.85
N GLU A 20 28.65 13.55 8.84
CA GLU A 20 27.35 13.90 8.31
C GLU A 20 26.36 13.54 9.41
N ASN A 21 26.15 14.53 10.29
CA ASN A 21 24.88 14.71 10.95
C ASN A 21 23.85 14.95 9.85
N VAL A 22 23.44 13.87 9.17
CA VAL A 22 22.16 13.86 8.48
C VAL A 22 21.14 13.87 9.59
N THR A 23 20.81 15.07 10.06
CA THR A 23 19.47 15.32 10.59
C THR A 23 18.54 14.90 9.46
N SER A 24 18.12 13.64 9.49
CA SER A 24 17.16 13.05 8.59
C SER A 24 15.96 13.98 8.62
N ILE A 25 15.82 14.80 7.58
CA ILE A 25 14.60 15.57 7.36
C ILE A 25 13.57 14.49 7.03
N ALA A 26 12.87 14.01 8.05
CA ALA A 26 11.76 13.11 7.88
C ALA A 26 10.81 13.74 6.87
N ASN A 27 10.33 12.96 5.89
CA ASN A 27 9.35 13.44 4.92
C ASN A 27 8.17 14.07 5.71
N PRO A 28 7.94 15.39 5.60
CA PRO A 28 6.95 16.08 6.42
C PRO A 28 5.53 15.58 6.12
N ALA A 29 5.28 15.11 4.90
CA ALA A 29 4.01 14.52 4.51
C ALA A 29 3.79 13.15 5.19
N ALA A 30 4.87 12.35 5.31
CA ALA A 30 4.85 11.09 6.06
C ALA A 30 4.65 11.32 7.55
N ALA A 31 5.41 12.26 8.13
CA ALA A 31 5.25 12.65 9.51
C ALA A 31 3.82 13.16 9.79
N TYR A 32 3.24 13.93 8.88
CA TYR A 32 1.87 14.41 8.99
C TYR A 32 0.86 13.26 8.97
N CYS A 33 0.97 12.30 8.05
CA CYS A 33 0.09 11.13 8.02
C CYS A 33 0.16 10.32 9.32
N LEU A 34 1.37 10.03 9.80
CA LEU A 34 1.58 9.28 11.04
C LEU A 34 1.02 10.04 12.26
N ASN A 35 1.15 11.36 12.29
CA ASN A 35 0.56 12.20 13.33
C ASN A 35 -0.98 12.19 13.31
N GLN A 36 -1.60 11.93 12.16
CA GLN A 36 -3.05 11.71 12.04
C GLN A 36 -3.47 10.26 12.35
N SER A 37 -2.58 9.45 12.93
CA SER A 37 -2.80 8.01 13.14
C SER A 37 -3.08 7.24 11.84
N GLY A 38 -2.64 7.79 10.71
CA GLY A 38 -2.70 7.13 9.41
C GLY A 38 -1.51 6.21 9.17
N ARG A 39 -1.62 5.32 8.20
CA ARG A 39 -0.54 4.44 7.73
C ARG A 39 -0.08 4.85 6.32
N ILE A 40 1.21 4.67 6.05
CA ILE A 40 1.78 4.95 4.73
C ILE A 40 1.59 3.77 3.79
N LEU A 41 1.16 4.07 2.57
CA LEU A 41 1.01 3.13 1.47
C LEU A 41 1.82 3.65 0.28
N VAL A 42 2.88 2.96 -0.09
CA VAL A 42 3.66 3.28 -1.30
C VAL A 42 3.10 2.46 -2.45
N ASN A 43 2.83 3.11 -3.57
CA ASN A 43 2.35 2.50 -4.80
C ASN A 43 3.31 2.81 -5.94
N GLU A 44 3.65 1.81 -6.74
CA GLU A 44 4.42 2.02 -7.96
C GLU A 44 3.46 2.41 -9.10
N THR A 45 3.71 3.55 -9.72
CA THR A 45 2.94 4.03 -10.87
C THR A 45 3.84 4.11 -12.09
N ALA A 46 3.24 4.17 -13.28
CA ALA A 46 3.99 4.39 -14.53
C ALA A 46 4.78 5.72 -14.55
N ALA A 47 4.49 6.65 -13.63
CA ALA A 47 5.18 7.93 -13.46
C ALA A 47 6.21 7.94 -12.29
N GLY A 48 6.42 6.80 -11.61
CA GLY A 48 7.27 6.69 -10.42
C GLY A 48 6.51 6.24 -9.17
N GLN A 49 7.11 6.39 -7.99
CA GLN A 49 6.47 6.02 -6.72
C GLN A 49 5.47 7.09 -6.27
N ALA A 50 4.23 6.70 -6.03
CA ALA A 50 3.20 7.53 -5.40
C ALA A 50 2.98 7.05 -3.95
N VAL A 51 2.96 7.98 -3.01
CA VAL A 51 2.82 7.66 -1.58
C VAL A 51 1.46 8.14 -1.09
N TYR A 52 0.78 7.33 -0.29
CA TYR A 52 -0.57 7.60 0.22
C TYR A 52 -0.61 7.45 1.74
N CYS A 53 -1.45 8.27 2.38
CA CYS A 53 -1.89 8.15 3.75
C CYS A 53 -3.24 7.41 3.83
N VAL A 54 -3.33 6.35 4.63
CA VAL A 54 -4.59 5.67 4.92
C VAL A 54 -4.98 5.94 6.37
N LEU A 55 -6.09 6.63 6.56
CA LEU A 55 -6.63 7.03 7.85
C LEU A 55 -7.42 5.91 8.53
N ALA A 56 -7.59 6.01 9.84
CA ALA A 56 -8.29 5.01 10.66
C ALA A 56 -9.78 4.85 10.31
N ASP A 57 -10.41 5.90 9.79
CA ASP A 57 -11.79 5.89 9.27
C ASP A 57 -11.90 5.25 7.87
N GLY A 58 -10.80 4.68 7.38
CA GLY A 58 -10.73 4.05 6.07
C GLY A 58 -10.59 5.05 4.94
N ARG A 59 -10.37 6.34 5.17
CA ARG A 59 -10.06 7.24 4.05
C ARG A 59 -8.65 7.04 3.53
N VAL A 60 -8.46 7.17 2.22
CA VAL A 60 -7.14 7.14 1.57
C VAL A 60 -6.87 8.50 0.91
N CYS A 61 -5.67 9.01 1.09
CA CYS A 61 -5.27 10.36 0.74
C CYS A 61 -3.87 10.27 0.11
N GLU A 62 -3.58 10.91 -1.03
CA GLU A 62 -2.18 10.99 -1.50
C GLU A 62 -1.38 11.84 -0.49
N GLU A 63 -0.18 11.42 -0.11
CA GLU A 63 0.52 11.88 1.09
C GLU A 63 0.83 13.39 1.03
N TRP A 64 1.31 13.89 -0.11
CA TRP A 64 1.59 15.31 -0.30
C TRP A 64 0.32 16.14 -0.40
N SER A 65 -0.71 15.64 -1.10
CA SER A 65 -2.03 16.26 -1.19
C SER A 65 -2.69 16.37 0.18
N PHE A 66 -2.56 15.33 1.01
CA PHE A 66 -3.08 15.30 2.37
C PHE A 66 -2.38 16.31 3.27
N TYR A 67 -1.05 16.39 3.20
CA TYR A 67 -0.24 17.34 3.95
C TYR A 67 -0.53 18.80 3.56
N ILE A 68 -0.47 19.13 2.27
CA ILE A 68 -0.63 20.50 1.78
C ILE A 68 -2.09 20.99 1.92
N SER A 69 -3.07 20.08 1.84
CA SER A 69 -4.49 20.41 2.06
C SER A 69 -4.88 20.54 3.53
N ASN A 70 -3.95 20.35 4.47
CA ASN A 70 -4.21 20.27 5.91
C ASN A 70 -5.32 19.26 6.25
N GLY A 71 -5.26 18.07 5.63
CA GLY A 71 -6.15 16.95 5.93
C GLY A 71 -7.50 16.93 5.20
N ARG A 72 -7.71 17.80 4.21
CA ARG A 72 -8.98 17.91 3.47
C ARG A 72 -9.09 16.93 2.30
N SER A 73 -7.98 16.58 1.67
CA SER A 73 -7.95 15.76 0.45
C SER A 73 -7.94 14.26 0.77
N CYS A 74 -9.11 13.61 0.78
CA CYS A 74 -9.26 12.18 1.15
C CYS A 74 -10.53 11.54 0.56
N VAL A 75 -10.48 10.27 0.14
CA VAL A 75 -11.65 9.49 -0.34
C VAL A 75 -12.05 8.37 0.64
N PRO A 76 -13.35 8.15 0.97
CA PRO A 76 -13.79 7.06 1.86
C PRO A 76 -13.70 5.67 1.23
N LEU A 77 -13.17 4.67 1.97
CA LEU A 77 -13.29 3.26 1.60
C LEU A 77 -14.72 2.76 1.89
N GLY A 78 -15.57 2.86 0.87
CA GLY A 78 -16.90 2.24 0.85
C GLY A 78 -18.02 3.09 1.45
N GLY A 79 -18.67 3.90 0.62
CA GLY A 79 -19.98 4.45 0.94
C GLY A 79 -20.39 5.70 0.16
N ARG A 80 -21.20 5.50 -0.88
CA ARG A 80 -22.57 6.04 -0.90
C ARG A 80 -23.46 5.20 -1.81
N ASN A 81 -24.42 4.53 -1.18
CA ASN A 81 -25.62 4.04 -1.83
C ASN A 81 -26.60 5.21 -1.82
N ASP A 82 -26.69 5.94 -2.93
CA ASP A 82 -27.69 6.98 -3.11
C ASP A 82 -28.48 6.64 -4.38
N THR A 83 -29.72 6.20 -4.17
CA THR A 83 -30.69 5.93 -5.24
C THR A 83 -31.12 7.24 -5.87
N SER A 84 -30.32 7.75 -6.81
CA SER A 84 -30.78 8.70 -7.82
C SER A 84 -29.85 8.68 -9.02
N SER A 85 -30.42 8.27 -10.14
CA SER A 85 -29.86 8.33 -11.48
C SER A 85 -29.66 9.79 -11.93
N VAL A 86 -28.57 10.43 -11.48
CA VAL A 86 -28.02 11.65 -12.08
C VAL A 86 -26.47 11.60 -12.03
N ASN A 87 -25.84 11.44 -13.21
CA ASN A 87 -24.40 11.60 -13.54
C ASN A 87 -23.34 10.99 -12.59
N LYS A 88 -22.89 9.77 -12.93
CA LYS A 88 -21.79 8.99 -12.33
C LYS A 88 -20.38 9.55 -12.58
N THR A 89 -20.16 10.84 -12.36
CA THR A 89 -18.81 11.43 -12.30
C THR A 89 -18.68 12.53 -11.25
N GLY A 90 -19.69 12.77 -10.40
CA GLY A 90 -19.92 13.98 -9.59
C GLY A 90 -18.75 14.63 -8.82
N GLY A 91 -17.75 15.12 -9.55
CA GLY A 91 -16.53 15.75 -9.03
C GLY A 91 -15.31 15.57 -9.93
N PHE A 92 -15.22 14.51 -10.75
CA PHE A 92 -14.11 14.29 -11.68
C PHE A 92 -14.19 15.28 -12.85
N CYS A 93 -13.09 15.96 -13.13
CA CYS A 93 -13.04 17.07 -14.09
C CYS A 93 -12.10 16.79 -15.29
N GLY A 94 -11.64 15.54 -15.45
CA GLY A 94 -10.91 15.12 -16.64
C GLY A 94 -11.83 15.02 -17.86
N ARG A 95 -11.24 15.16 -19.06
CA ARG A 95 -11.94 15.11 -20.35
C ARG A 95 -11.56 13.88 -21.16
N SER A 96 -12.49 13.39 -21.96
CA SER A 96 -12.26 12.32 -22.95
C SER A 96 -12.22 12.93 -24.34
N THR A 97 -11.29 12.50 -25.20
CA THR A 97 -11.29 12.90 -26.61
C THR A 97 -12.24 12.05 -27.45
N GLU A 98 -12.71 10.93 -26.90
CA GLU A 98 -13.55 9.95 -27.58
C GLU A 98 -12.88 9.31 -28.82
N GLY A 99 -11.55 9.35 -28.86
CA GLY A 99 -10.75 8.73 -29.91
C GLY A 99 -11.04 7.25 -30.09
N ALA A 100 -10.88 6.74 -31.31
CA ALA A 100 -11.24 5.38 -31.66
C ALA A 100 -10.38 4.35 -30.90
N CYS A 101 -11.02 3.27 -30.45
CA CYS A 101 -10.36 2.15 -29.77
C CYS A 101 -11.09 0.83 -30.05
N ARG A 102 -10.40 -0.27 -29.80
CA ARG A 102 -10.95 -1.63 -29.81
C ARG A 102 -10.84 -2.29 -28.44
N ILE A 103 -9.76 -2.00 -27.73
CA ILE A 103 -9.47 -2.51 -26.38
C ILE A 103 -9.03 -1.38 -25.46
N ASP A 104 -9.11 -1.59 -24.15
CA ASP A 104 -8.66 -0.61 -23.14
C ASP A 104 -7.22 -0.14 -23.36
N GLY A 105 -6.36 -1.05 -23.83
CA GLY A 105 -4.96 -0.77 -24.14
C GLY A 105 -4.75 0.21 -25.29
N ASP A 106 -5.77 0.51 -26.09
CA ASP A 106 -5.70 1.52 -27.17
C ASP A 106 -5.91 2.94 -26.62
N CYS A 107 -6.31 3.07 -25.36
CA CYS A 107 -6.54 4.34 -24.69
C CYS A 107 -5.38 4.71 -23.77
N VAL A 108 -5.13 6.00 -23.64
CA VAL A 108 -4.05 6.54 -22.81
C VAL A 108 -4.54 7.77 -22.05
N ALA A 109 -4.27 7.78 -20.75
CA ALA A 109 -4.37 8.99 -19.94
C ALA A 109 -3.13 9.87 -20.23
N GLY A 110 -3.37 11.09 -20.69
CA GLY A 110 -2.38 12.08 -21.06
C GLY A 110 -2.80 13.49 -20.62
N GLY A 111 -2.25 14.50 -21.28
CA GLY A 111 -2.24 15.87 -20.76
C GLY A 111 -1.21 16.01 -19.62
N CYS A 112 -0.79 17.24 -19.34
CA CYS A 112 0.30 17.47 -18.39
C CYS A 112 -0.05 17.06 -16.94
N SER A 113 -1.34 17.04 -16.60
CA SER A 113 -1.85 16.68 -15.26
C SER A 113 -2.60 15.35 -15.27
N GLY A 114 -2.47 14.54 -16.33
CA GLY A 114 -3.20 13.27 -16.49
C GLY A 114 -4.71 13.44 -16.72
N GLN A 115 -5.15 14.63 -17.13
CA GLN A 115 -6.57 15.00 -17.21
C GLN A 115 -7.26 14.62 -18.51
N ILE A 116 -6.54 14.10 -19.49
CA ILE A 116 -7.06 13.79 -20.83
C ILE A 116 -7.07 12.28 -21.03
N CYS A 117 -8.21 11.67 -21.35
CA CYS A 117 -8.25 10.31 -21.87
C CYS A 117 -8.39 10.35 -23.39
N GLN A 118 -7.44 9.76 -24.11
CA GLN A 118 -7.41 9.80 -25.57
C GLN A 118 -6.99 8.48 -26.20
N SER A 119 -7.16 8.33 -27.51
CA SER A 119 -6.60 7.20 -28.25
C SER A 119 -5.09 7.35 -28.37
N LYS A 120 -4.37 6.23 -28.31
CA LYS A 120 -2.93 6.19 -28.61
C LYS A 120 -2.62 6.48 -30.07
N ASN A 121 -3.61 6.38 -30.95
CA ASN A 121 -3.46 6.61 -32.38
C ASN A 121 -3.65 8.08 -32.77
N ASP A 122 -4.14 8.91 -31.84
CA ASP A 122 -4.32 10.34 -32.06
C ASP A 122 -3.04 11.11 -31.69
N GLU A 123 -2.86 12.29 -32.28
CA GLU A 123 -1.79 13.20 -31.85
C GLU A 123 -1.98 13.58 -30.36
N PRO A 124 -0.93 13.50 -29.52
CA PRO A 124 -1.08 13.78 -28.11
C PRO A 124 -1.52 15.21 -27.81
N LEU A 125 -2.67 15.36 -27.15
CA LEU A 125 -3.13 16.68 -26.76
C LEU A 125 -2.33 17.21 -25.56
N VAL A 126 -1.68 18.35 -25.77
CA VAL A 126 -0.99 19.10 -24.73
C VAL A 126 -2.01 19.95 -23.98
N SER A 127 -1.92 19.93 -22.65
CA SER A 127 -2.67 20.80 -21.76
C SER A 127 -1.72 21.62 -20.89
N THR A 128 -2.24 22.64 -20.21
CA THR A 128 -1.49 23.34 -19.19
C THR A 128 -1.16 22.38 -18.03
N CYS A 129 0.02 22.59 -17.43
CA CYS A 129 0.52 21.81 -16.30
C CYS A 129 -0.05 22.26 -14.94
N GLU A 130 -1.27 22.80 -14.96
CA GLU A 130 -1.99 23.14 -13.74
C GLU A 130 -2.64 21.87 -13.22
N TYR A 131 -2.21 21.42 -12.04
CA TYR A 131 -2.82 20.27 -11.39
C TYR A 131 -4.05 20.70 -10.59
N ARG A 132 -5.10 19.87 -10.65
CA ARG A 132 -6.33 20.00 -9.86
C ARG A 132 -6.64 18.64 -9.26
N GLU A 133 -7.13 18.62 -8.02
CA GLU A 133 -7.47 17.36 -7.33
C GLU A 133 -8.47 16.50 -8.11
N CYS A 134 -9.39 17.15 -8.84
CA CYS A 134 -10.39 16.48 -9.66
C CYS A 134 -9.83 15.79 -10.93
N TYR A 135 -8.52 15.89 -11.22
CA TYR A 135 -7.85 15.13 -12.29
C TYR A 135 -7.39 13.74 -11.84
N ASN A 136 -7.40 13.44 -10.54
CA ASN A 136 -7.03 12.13 -10.03
C ASN A 136 -8.12 11.08 -10.33
N ALA A 137 -8.12 10.51 -11.54
CA ALA A 137 -9.13 9.54 -11.98
C ALA A 137 -9.25 8.32 -11.04
N ALA A 138 -8.13 7.85 -10.47
CA ALA A 138 -8.12 6.73 -9.54
C ALA A 138 -8.94 7.02 -8.27
N ALA A 139 -8.92 8.25 -7.76
CA ALA A 139 -9.74 8.66 -6.62
C ALA A 139 -11.26 8.56 -6.89
N TYR A 140 -11.66 8.55 -8.16
CA TYR A 140 -13.06 8.39 -8.60
C TYR A 140 -13.35 6.96 -9.10
N GLY A 141 -12.41 6.02 -8.97
CA GLY A 141 -12.53 4.67 -9.52
C GLY A 141 -12.61 4.67 -11.06
N LEU A 142 -12.01 5.67 -11.71
CA LEU A 142 -12.02 5.84 -13.16
C LEU A 142 -10.66 5.45 -13.75
N GLY A 143 -10.71 4.81 -14.92
CA GLY A 143 -9.56 4.60 -15.80
C GLY A 143 -9.85 5.15 -17.18
N CYS A 144 -8.81 5.51 -17.92
CA CYS A 144 -8.94 5.82 -19.34
C CYS A 144 -9.03 4.50 -20.12
N ARG A 145 -10.18 4.21 -20.73
CA ARG A 145 -10.46 2.89 -21.29
C ARG A 145 -11.40 2.94 -22.49
N CYS A 146 -11.56 1.80 -23.15
CA CYS A 146 -12.37 1.69 -24.34
C CYS A 146 -13.79 1.30 -23.99
N GLU A 147 -14.73 2.22 -24.15
CA GLU A 147 -16.15 1.96 -23.93
C GLU A 147 -16.92 2.33 -25.21
N ASN A 148 -17.62 1.35 -25.78
CA ASN A 148 -18.33 1.47 -27.05
C ASN A 148 -17.45 1.96 -28.21
N ASN A 149 -16.22 1.42 -28.33
CA ASN A 149 -15.22 1.79 -29.35
C ASN A 149 -14.69 3.23 -29.27
N SER A 150 -14.93 3.93 -28.16
CA SER A 150 -14.39 5.26 -27.89
C SER A 150 -13.62 5.31 -26.58
N CYS A 151 -12.45 5.94 -26.60
CA CYS A 151 -11.65 6.18 -25.40
C CYS A 151 -12.33 7.20 -24.51
N ARG A 152 -12.71 6.77 -23.31
CA ARG A 152 -13.31 7.62 -22.29
C ARG A 152 -12.89 7.23 -20.88
N TRP A 153 -12.99 8.20 -19.97
CA TRP A 153 -12.95 7.92 -18.55
C TRP A 153 -14.17 7.09 -18.17
N ALA A 154 -13.94 5.86 -17.73
CA ALA A 154 -15.00 4.96 -17.29
C ALA A 154 -14.58 4.16 -16.06
N GLN A 155 -15.57 3.65 -15.34
CA GLN A 155 -15.37 2.94 -14.08
C GLN A 155 -14.49 1.72 -14.29
N VAL A 156 -13.42 1.60 -13.51
CA VAL A 156 -12.67 0.36 -13.37
C VAL A 156 -13.46 -0.54 -12.42
N ASN A 157 -14.40 -1.33 -12.96
CA ASN A 157 -15.18 -2.28 -12.16
C ASN A 157 -14.25 -3.14 -11.31
N GLY A 158 -14.25 -2.87 -10.00
CA GLY A 158 -13.52 -3.62 -8.99
C GLY A 158 -14.12 -5.00 -8.81
N SER A 159 -13.58 -5.98 -9.52
CA SER A 159 -13.71 -7.40 -9.22
C SER A 159 -12.59 -8.10 -9.98
N LEU A 160 -11.73 -8.79 -9.23
CA LEU A 160 -10.49 -9.42 -9.70
C LEU A 160 -9.35 -8.44 -9.96
N LEU A 161 -8.95 -7.72 -8.92
CA LEU A 161 -7.58 -7.68 -8.40
C LEU A 161 -7.69 -6.86 -7.11
N ALA A 162 -7.87 -7.57 -5.97
CA ALA A 162 -7.38 -7.02 -4.71
C ALA A 162 -5.94 -6.54 -4.97
N PRO A 163 -5.48 -5.40 -4.41
CA PRO A 163 -4.08 -5.04 -4.55
C PRO A 163 -3.30 -6.30 -4.17
N GLN A 164 -2.53 -6.84 -5.11
CA GLN A 164 -1.55 -7.84 -4.72
C GLN A 164 -0.71 -7.09 -3.71
N HIS A 165 -0.88 -7.44 -2.43
CA HIS A 165 0.00 -7.01 -1.37
C HIS A 165 1.36 -7.53 -1.81
N VAL A 166 2.14 -6.69 -2.49
CA VAL A 166 3.50 -7.02 -2.91
C VAL A 166 4.23 -7.23 -1.61
N THR A 167 4.41 -8.49 -1.25
CA THR A 167 5.15 -8.85 -0.05
C THR A 167 6.56 -8.37 -0.29
N PRO A 168 7.11 -7.48 0.56
CA PRO A 168 8.46 -6.97 0.37
C PRO A 168 9.45 -8.11 0.14
N SER A 169 10.23 -8.02 -0.95
CA SER A 169 11.20 -9.04 -1.35
C SER A 169 12.61 -8.76 -0.83
N ASP A 170 12.78 -7.65 -0.12
CA ASP A 170 14.01 -7.24 0.54
C ASP A 170 13.76 -6.86 2.02
N LYS A 171 14.85 -6.87 2.79
CA LYS A 171 14.84 -6.65 4.22
C LYS A 171 14.39 -5.24 4.60
N ASP A 172 14.86 -4.23 3.88
CA ASP A 172 14.67 -2.84 4.27
C ASP A 172 13.21 -2.44 4.05
N SER A 173 12.65 -2.78 2.89
CA SER A 173 11.23 -2.63 2.59
C SER A 173 10.33 -3.41 3.57
N CYS A 174 10.77 -4.60 4.02
CA CYS A 174 10.02 -5.39 4.98
C CYS A 174 9.91 -4.71 6.35
N VAL A 175 11.04 -4.21 6.87
CA VAL A 175 11.10 -3.61 8.21
C VAL A 175 10.37 -2.26 8.23
N VAL A 176 10.42 -1.50 7.13
CA VAL A 176 9.70 -0.22 6.99
C VAL A 176 8.19 -0.38 7.18
N VAL A 177 7.61 -1.48 6.71
CA VAL A 177 6.17 -1.77 6.86
C VAL A 177 5.84 -2.54 8.15
N GLY A 178 6.78 -2.61 9.10
CA GLY A 178 6.61 -3.31 10.38
C GLY A 178 6.70 -4.84 10.28
N GLY A 179 7.17 -5.36 9.14
CA GLY A 179 7.37 -6.78 8.91
C GLY A 179 8.62 -7.32 9.61
N LYS A 180 8.62 -8.64 9.85
CA LYS A 180 9.79 -9.38 10.34
C LYS A 180 10.47 -10.08 9.17
N TRP A 181 11.72 -9.70 8.93
CA TRP A 181 12.57 -10.33 7.93
C TRP A 181 13.34 -11.50 8.53
N GLY A 182 13.21 -12.68 7.94
CA GLY A 182 13.95 -13.86 8.38
C GLY A 182 13.53 -15.12 7.64
N PRO A 183 14.22 -16.25 7.87
CA PRO A 183 13.75 -17.55 7.41
C PRO A 183 12.39 -17.85 8.05
N MET A 184 11.47 -18.38 7.24
CA MET A 184 10.19 -18.88 7.73
C MET A 184 10.30 -20.41 7.79
N GLY A 185 10.20 -20.97 9.01
CA GLY A 185 10.25 -22.41 9.18
C GLY A 185 11.59 -23.05 8.90
N LEU A 186 11.53 -24.19 8.23
CA LEU A 186 12.69 -24.91 7.71
C LEU A 186 13.21 -24.33 6.38
N ASN A 187 12.54 -23.34 5.79
CA ASN A 187 13.01 -22.70 4.57
C ASN A 187 14.16 -21.73 4.88
N PRO A 188 15.39 -21.98 4.39
CA PRO A 188 16.52 -21.12 4.68
C PRO A 188 16.45 -19.77 3.96
N LYS A 189 15.59 -19.62 2.94
CA LYS A 189 15.44 -18.34 2.23
C LYS A 189 14.65 -17.37 3.10
N PRO A 190 15.20 -16.18 3.39
CA PRO A 190 14.48 -15.19 4.17
C PRO A 190 13.31 -14.61 3.38
N GLN A 191 12.23 -14.33 4.08
CA GLN A 191 10.99 -13.76 3.54
C GLN A 191 10.46 -12.71 4.52
N CYS A 192 9.61 -11.81 4.04
CA CYS A 192 8.96 -10.82 4.90
C CYS A 192 7.67 -11.39 5.50
N ASN A 193 7.59 -11.48 6.84
CA ASN A 193 6.35 -11.78 7.55
C ASN A 193 5.70 -10.48 8.02
N LEU A 194 4.54 -10.15 7.48
CA LEU A 194 3.84 -8.92 7.80
C LEU A 194 2.90 -9.09 9.00
N PRO A 195 2.75 -8.05 9.85
CA PRO A 195 1.76 -8.05 10.91
C PRO A 195 0.36 -8.00 10.31
N THR A 196 -0.60 -8.65 10.97
CA THR A 196 -2.00 -8.60 10.57
C THR A 196 -2.73 -7.50 11.32
N PRO A 197 -3.67 -6.80 10.68
CA PRO A 197 -4.45 -5.74 11.32
C PRO A 197 -5.53 -6.26 12.27
N ASP A 198 -5.84 -7.55 12.21
CA ASP A 198 -6.89 -8.22 12.97
C ASP A 198 -6.37 -9.19 14.03
N GLY A 199 -5.06 -9.20 14.29
CA GLY A 199 -4.45 -10.02 15.34
C GLY A 199 -5.17 -9.88 16.69
N GLY A 200 -5.51 -11.01 17.29
CA GLY A 200 -6.20 -11.11 18.58
C GLY A 200 -7.73 -11.06 18.52
N LYS A 201 -8.32 -10.67 17.38
CA LYS A 201 -9.79 -10.71 17.20
C LYS A 201 -10.29 -12.15 17.31
N GLU A 202 -11.41 -12.34 17.99
CA GLU A 202 -12.05 -13.64 18.06
C GLU A 202 -12.57 -14.05 16.68
N CYS A 203 -12.43 -15.33 16.34
CA CYS A 203 -12.82 -15.86 15.04
C CYS A 203 -13.42 -17.26 15.18
N SER A 204 -14.27 -17.63 14.21
CA SER A 204 -14.85 -18.98 14.09
C SER A 204 -14.30 -19.74 12.89
N GLY A 205 -13.46 -19.13 12.07
CA GLY A 205 -12.93 -19.78 10.86
C GLY A 205 -11.85 -18.96 10.18
N GLN A 206 -11.09 -19.61 9.30
CA GLN A 206 -9.99 -19.02 8.55
C GLN A 206 -10.41 -17.79 7.72
N SER A 207 -11.62 -17.78 7.16
CA SER A 207 -12.11 -16.67 6.30
C SER A 207 -12.37 -15.37 7.07
N GLU A 208 -12.41 -15.42 8.40
CA GLU A 208 -12.61 -14.24 9.26
C GLU A 208 -11.29 -13.54 9.61
N CYS A 209 -10.14 -14.14 9.27
CA CYS A 209 -8.82 -13.61 9.58
C CYS A 209 -8.00 -13.29 8.32
N VAL A 210 -7.19 -12.22 8.38
CA VAL A 210 -6.14 -11.93 7.39
C VAL A 210 -5.01 -12.96 7.50
N GLY A 211 -4.63 -13.31 8.74
CA GLY A 211 -3.72 -14.42 9.05
C GLY A 211 -4.47 -15.73 9.22
N ALA A 212 -4.21 -16.46 10.29
CA ALA A 212 -4.90 -17.70 10.62
C ALA A 212 -5.83 -17.55 11.83
N CYS A 213 -6.91 -18.34 11.87
CA CYS A 213 -7.75 -18.46 13.06
C CYS A 213 -7.27 -19.63 13.93
N ILE A 214 -6.69 -19.36 15.10
CA ILE A 214 -6.04 -20.38 15.94
C ILE A 214 -6.69 -20.40 17.33
N ALA A 215 -7.02 -21.60 17.81
CA ALA A 215 -7.47 -21.81 19.19
C ALA A 215 -6.29 -21.92 20.16
N GLU A 216 -6.43 -21.29 21.32
CA GLU A 216 -5.56 -21.58 22.47
C GLU A 216 -6.00 -22.92 23.08
N LEU A 217 -5.24 -23.98 22.79
CA LEU A 217 -5.47 -25.29 23.40
C LEU A 217 -4.71 -25.42 24.73
N PRO A 218 -5.27 -26.13 25.74
CA PRO A 218 -4.51 -26.62 26.87
C PRO A 218 -3.26 -27.38 26.37
N GLN A 219 -2.10 -27.16 27.00
CA GLN A 219 -0.82 -27.74 26.57
C GLN A 219 -0.85 -29.28 26.46
N GLU A 220 -1.75 -29.93 27.19
CA GLU A 220 -1.99 -31.39 27.21
C GLU A 220 -2.54 -31.94 25.88
N LEU A 221 -3.07 -31.08 24.99
CA LEU A 221 -3.68 -31.48 23.72
C LEU A 221 -2.80 -31.15 22.49
N ILE A 222 -1.59 -30.63 22.71
CA ILE A 222 -0.68 -30.22 21.63
C ILE A 222 0.15 -31.43 21.17
N GLY A 223 -0.14 -31.96 19.97
CA GLY A 223 0.60 -33.08 19.37
C GLY A 223 -0.12 -34.43 19.39
N GLU A 224 -1.30 -34.49 20.01
CA GLU A 224 -2.18 -35.67 20.04
C GLU A 224 -3.22 -35.61 18.90
N LYS A 225 -3.56 -36.76 18.32
CA LYS A 225 -4.67 -36.85 17.36
C LYS A 225 -5.97 -36.74 18.15
N LEU A 226 -6.71 -35.64 17.99
CA LEU A 226 -8.00 -35.46 18.64
C LEU A 226 -8.98 -36.58 18.19
N ASP A 227 -9.44 -37.39 19.13
CA ASP A 227 -10.45 -38.45 18.87
C ASP A 227 -11.80 -37.88 18.40
N ARG A 228 -12.06 -36.61 18.70
CA ARG A 228 -13.26 -35.87 18.29
C ARG A 228 -12.93 -34.39 18.07
N PRO A 229 -13.60 -33.73 17.11
CA PRO A 229 -13.40 -32.30 16.87
C PRO A 229 -13.70 -31.48 18.13
N LEU A 230 -12.80 -30.56 18.47
CA LEU A 230 -13.00 -29.66 19.59
C LEU A 230 -13.82 -28.45 19.12
N ILE A 231 -15.01 -28.26 19.66
CA ILE A 231 -15.81 -27.06 19.41
C ILE A 231 -15.24 -25.91 20.24
N THR A 232 -14.73 -24.88 19.58
CA THR A 232 -14.10 -23.74 20.24
C THR A 232 -14.05 -22.51 19.32
N LYS A 233 -13.78 -21.36 19.91
CA LYS A 233 -13.44 -20.14 19.19
C LYS A 233 -11.92 -20.01 19.10
N GLY A 234 -11.46 -19.34 18.05
CA GLY A 234 -10.07 -19.00 17.86
C GLY A 234 -9.82 -17.51 18.05
N ARG A 235 -8.56 -17.13 17.91
CA ARG A 235 -8.12 -15.76 17.71
C ARG A 235 -7.34 -15.65 16.41
N CYS A 236 -7.51 -14.55 15.70
CA CYS A 236 -6.71 -14.26 14.53
C CYS A 236 -5.24 -14.07 14.93
N THR A 237 -4.32 -14.66 14.18
CA THR A 237 -2.88 -14.48 14.41
C THR A 237 -2.46 -13.06 14.17
N SER A 238 -1.47 -12.56 14.92
CA SER A 238 -0.89 -11.22 14.73
C SER A 238 0.06 -11.11 13.52
N TRP A 239 0.31 -12.21 12.82
CA TRP A 239 1.24 -12.31 11.69
C TRP A 239 0.59 -13.09 10.55
N MET A 240 0.93 -12.71 9.30
CA MET A 240 0.39 -13.36 8.11
C MET A 240 0.89 -14.79 7.98
N MET A 241 2.16 -15.03 8.32
CA MET A 241 2.75 -16.36 8.38
C MET A 241 2.90 -16.77 9.84
N THR A 242 2.38 -17.94 10.18
CA THR A 242 2.51 -18.55 11.51
C THR A 242 3.20 -19.90 11.33
N VAL A 243 4.35 -20.05 11.98
CA VAL A 243 5.14 -21.28 11.99
C VAL A 243 4.92 -22.03 13.29
N GLY A 244 5.13 -23.35 13.27
CA GLY A 244 4.93 -24.24 14.41
C GLY A 244 3.57 -24.94 14.42
N CYS A 245 3.32 -25.66 15.50
CA CYS A 245 2.12 -26.49 15.68
C CYS A 245 0.96 -25.67 16.23
N ASN A 246 -0.10 -25.56 15.45
CA ASN A 246 -1.23 -24.70 15.74
C ASN A 246 -2.58 -25.41 15.56
N ALA A 247 -3.54 -25.05 16.39
CA ALA A 247 -4.90 -25.57 16.37
C ALA A 247 -5.80 -24.68 15.50
N TYR A 248 -5.85 -24.96 14.20
CA TYR A 248 -6.63 -24.15 13.27
C TYR A 248 -8.13 -24.37 13.47
N VAL A 249 -8.87 -23.27 13.64
CA VAL A 249 -10.32 -23.29 13.78
C VAL A 249 -10.97 -23.10 12.41
N ASN A 250 -11.87 -24.01 12.06
CA ASN A 250 -12.69 -23.93 10.87
C ASN A 250 -14.15 -24.23 11.24
N ASN A 251 -15.05 -23.29 10.95
CA ASN A 251 -16.48 -23.40 11.29
C ASN A 251 -16.72 -23.73 12.78
N GLY A 252 -15.98 -23.07 13.68
CA GLY A 252 -16.12 -23.17 15.13
C GLY A 252 -15.57 -24.47 15.73
N ARG A 253 -14.74 -25.21 14.99
CA ARG A 253 -14.13 -26.45 15.47
C ARG A 253 -12.67 -26.60 15.06
N VAL A 254 -11.91 -27.34 15.86
CA VAL A 254 -10.56 -27.81 15.57
C VAL A 254 -10.63 -29.31 15.30
N ASP A 255 -10.28 -29.70 14.08
CA ASP A 255 -10.26 -31.11 13.67
C ASP A 255 -8.90 -31.79 13.99
N ALA A 256 -7.80 -31.03 13.97
CA ALA A 256 -6.46 -31.47 14.35
C ALA A 256 -5.53 -30.29 14.66
N VAL A 257 -4.42 -30.56 15.36
CA VAL A 257 -3.28 -29.65 15.42
C VAL A 257 -2.41 -29.87 14.19
N LEU A 258 -2.15 -28.81 13.43
CA LEU A 258 -1.32 -28.86 12.23
C LEU A 258 -0.01 -28.13 12.50
N CYS A 259 1.10 -28.81 12.24
CA CYS A 259 2.43 -28.23 12.30
C CYS A 259 2.82 -27.81 10.89
N LEU A 260 3.06 -26.51 10.72
CA LEU A 260 3.64 -25.94 9.52
C LEU A 260 5.05 -25.49 9.84
N ASP A 261 5.99 -25.96 9.02
CA ASP A 261 7.36 -25.50 9.01
C ASP A 261 7.44 -24.20 8.20
#